data_AF-A0A7J2IVS1-F1
#
_entry.id   AF-A0A7J2IVS1-F1
#
_cell.length_a   1.000
_cell.length_b   1.000
_cell.length_c   1.000
_cell.angle_alpha   90.00
_cell.angle_beta   90.00
_cell.angle_gamma   90.00
#
_symmetry.space_group_name_H-M   'P 1'
#
loop_
_entity.id
_entity.type
_entity.pdbx_description
1 polymer ?
#
loop_
_entity_poly.entity_id
_entity_poly.type
_entity_poly.pdbx_seq_one_letter_code
_entity_poly.pdbx_strand_id
1 'polypeptide(L)'
;DGRKFMEAAREVAPRKPIVVLKAGRTEAGSRAALSHTGWLAGQAAIYDAAFKQCGVIQARNFEELFDMAKALALQPPAEGPRVAMVTNGAGPCVMAADAIVERGLELASYEPKTVEFLRAELPPFCIPGNPVDLTGSATSREYEVAMRALLEDPNVDLLMPFFVFQDTPLDEHIIDVVAEMRRYGKPIVCCAAGGPYTRRQARRLEDLGVPVYPIPERAVAAAYALVAYGQVRKRYT
;
A
#
# COMPACT_ATOMS: atom_id res chain seq x y z
N ASP A 1 -26.26 -14.39 11.97
CA ASP A 1 -27.03 -13.14 12.14
C ASP A 1 -26.34 -12.02 11.36
N GLY A 2 -26.84 -11.70 10.16
CA GLY A 2 -26.21 -10.71 9.29
C GLY A 2 -26.45 -9.26 9.71
N ARG A 3 -27.66 -8.95 10.19
CA ARG A 3 -28.02 -7.59 10.62
C ARG A 3 -27.20 -7.17 11.83
N LYS A 4 -27.11 -8.03 12.86
CA LYS A 4 -26.28 -7.76 14.04
C LYS A 4 -24.80 -7.59 13.71
N PHE A 5 -24.28 -8.37 12.76
CA PHE A 5 -22.90 -8.21 12.28
C PHE A 5 -22.70 -6.82 11.64
N MET A 6 -23.59 -6.42 10.75
CA MET A 6 -23.49 -5.12 10.07
C MET A 6 -23.61 -3.95 11.05
N GLU A 7 -24.51 -4.03 12.04
CA GLU A 7 -24.66 -3.02 13.09
C GLU A 7 -23.37 -2.88 13.92
N ALA A 8 -22.83 -4.00 14.43
CA ALA A 8 -21.58 -3.99 15.17
C ALA A 8 -20.38 -3.49 14.33
N ALA A 9 -20.32 -3.91 13.05
CA ALA A 9 -19.27 -3.46 12.15
C ALA A 9 -19.31 -1.95 11.92
N ARG A 10 -20.50 -1.35 11.71
CA ARG A 10 -20.66 0.11 11.57
C ARG A 10 -20.21 0.88 12.81
N GLU A 11 -20.39 0.32 14.00
CA GLU A 11 -19.98 0.94 15.25
C GLU A 11 -18.44 0.91 15.45
N VAL A 12 -17.79 -0.14 14.95
CA VAL A 12 -16.35 -0.38 15.14
C VAL A 12 -15.50 0.23 14.03
N ALA A 13 -15.95 0.12 12.77
CA ALA A 13 -15.21 0.53 11.58
C ALA A 13 -14.65 1.97 11.61
N PRO A 14 -15.33 2.99 12.19
CA PRO A 14 -14.77 4.35 12.24
C PRO A 14 -13.50 4.46 13.09
N ARG A 15 -13.31 3.54 14.06
CA ARG A 15 -12.25 3.58 15.07
C ARG A 15 -11.18 2.50 14.86
N LYS A 16 -11.56 1.37 14.28
CA LYS A 16 -10.67 0.23 14.04
C LYS A 16 -11.00 -0.42 12.69
N PRO A 17 -10.01 -0.68 11.83
CA PRO A 17 -10.25 -1.33 10.56
C PRO A 17 -10.71 -2.78 10.76
N ILE A 18 -11.64 -3.23 9.92
CA ILE A 18 -12.13 -4.61 9.91
C ILE A 18 -11.79 -5.21 8.55
N VAL A 19 -10.97 -6.25 8.54
CA VAL A 19 -10.62 -7.01 7.33
C VAL A 19 -11.27 -8.39 7.40
N VAL A 20 -11.97 -8.80 6.34
CA VAL A 20 -12.63 -10.10 6.25
C VAL A 20 -12.09 -10.88 5.06
N LEU A 21 -11.75 -12.15 5.30
CA LEU A 21 -11.55 -13.16 4.28
C LEU A 21 -12.80 -14.04 4.20
N LYS A 22 -13.57 -13.91 3.12
CA LYS A 22 -14.79 -14.69 2.88
C LYS A 22 -14.49 -15.88 1.96
N ALA A 23 -14.71 -17.10 2.42
CA ALA A 23 -14.73 -18.30 1.58
C ALA A 23 -16.02 -18.40 0.76
N GLY A 24 -16.02 -19.14 -0.36
CA GLY A 24 -17.22 -19.34 -1.18
C GLY A 24 -17.70 -18.09 -1.90
N ARG A 25 -16.75 -17.33 -2.49
CA ARG A 25 -17.02 -16.10 -3.27
C ARG A 25 -17.47 -16.38 -4.70
N THR A 26 -17.21 -17.58 -5.20
CA THR A 26 -17.61 -18.03 -6.53
C THR A 26 -18.71 -19.07 -6.38
N GLU A 27 -19.47 -19.33 -7.45
CA GLU A 27 -20.47 -20.40 -7.43
C GLU A 27 -19.86 -21.76 -7.05
N ALA A 28 -18.71 -22.09 -7.63
CA ALA A 28 -17.98 -23.31 -7.32
C ALA A 28 -17.58 -23.37 -5.84
N GLY A 29 -17.05 -22.28 -5.29
CA GLY A 29 -16.69 -22.21 -3.87
C GLY A 29 -17.90 -22.25 -2.95
N SER A 30 -19.03 -21.64 -3.34
CA SER A 30 -20.27 -21.69 -2.57
C SER A 30 -20.84 -23.11 -2.51
N ARG A 31 -20.84 -23.84 -3.65
CA ARG A 31 -21.21 -25.26 -3.69
C ARG A 31 -20.30 -26.13 -2.82
N ALA A 32 -18.99 -25.90 -2.86
CA ALA A 32 -18.05 -26.63 -2.00
C ALA A 32 -18.31 -26.36 -0.51
N ALA A 33 -18.59 -25.10 -0.14
CA ALA A 33 -18.93 -24.73 1.24
C ALA A 33 -20.25 -25.39 1.71
N LEU A 34 -21.25 -25.50 0.82
CA LEU A 34 -22.49 -26.22 1.09
C LEU A 34 -22.20 -27.69 1.42
N SER A 35 -21.37 -28.38 0.64
CA SER A 35 -21.00 -29.77 0.92
C SER A 35 -20.23 -29.93 2.23
N HIS A 36 -19.42 -28.95 2.63
CA HIS A 36 -18.62 -29.02 3.86
C HIS A 36 -19.42 -28.70 5.12
N THR A 37 -20.31 -27.71 5.08
CA THR A 37 -21.00 -27.19 6.27
C THR A 37 -22.49 -27.52 6.31
N GLY A 38 -23.06 -28.05 5.22
CA GLY A 38 -24.49 -28.25 5.07
C GLY A 38 -25.29 -26.95 4.84
N TRP A 39 -24.61 -25.80 4.76
CA TRP A 39 -25.24 -24.48 4.60
C TRP A 39 -24.86 -23.83 3.28
N LEU A 40 -25.87 -23.34 2.55
CA LEU A 40 -25.64 -22.61 1.31
C LEU A 40 -24.93 -21.30 1.64
N ALA A 41 -23.69 -21.15 1.18
CA ALA A 41 -23.02 -19.87 1.28
C ALA A 41 -23.81 -18.85 0.45
N GLY A 42 -24.36 -17.84 1.14
CA GLY A 42 -25.16 -16.79 0.51
C GLY A 42 -24.43 -16.12 -0.65
N GLN A 43 -25.19 -15.52 -1.57
CA GLN A 43 -24.66 -14.95 -2.81
C GLN A 43 -23.53 -13.96 -2.54
N ALA A 44 -22.42 -14.10 -3.26
CA ALA A 44 -21.22 -13.29 -3.06
C ALA A 44 -21.51 -11.78 -3.19
N ALA A 45 -22.31 -11.40 -4.18
CA ALA A 45 -22.71 -10.00 -4.38
C ALA A 45 -23.42 -9.38 -3.16
N ILE A 46 -24.22 -10.16 -2.43
CA ILE A 46 -24.90 -9.70 -1.21
C ILE A 46 -23.87 -9.44 -0.10
N TYR A 47 -22.92 -10.36 0.09
CA TYR A 47 -21.85 -10.16 1.08
C TYR A 47 -20.95 -8.98 0.73
N ASP A 48 -20.58 -8.83 -0.54
CA ASP A 48 -19.72 -7.74 -1.01
C ASP A 48 -20.41 -6.38 -0.78
N ALA A 49 -21.71 -6.28 -1.11
CA ALA A 49 -22.50 -5.09 -0.83
C ALA A 49 -22.63 -4.82 0.69
N ALA A 50 -22.91 -5.85 1.48
CA ALA A 50 -23.04 -5.73 2.93
C ALA A 50 -21.75 -5.24 3.58
N PHE A 51 -20.60 -5.85 3.24
CA PHE A 51 -19.29 -5.43 3.75
C PHE A 51 -18.96 -3.99 3.37
N LYS A 52 -19.21 -3.60 2.10
CA LYS A 52 -18.99 -2.22 1.64
C LYS A 52 -19.85 -1.20 2.40
N GLN A 53 -21.09 -1.55 2.73
CA GLN A 53 -22.02 -0.71 3.48
C GLN A 53 -21.67 -0.54 4.96
N CYS A 54 -20.96 -1.49 5.57
CA CYS A 54 -20.54 -1.40 6.97
C CYS A 54 -19.06 -1.08 7.17
N GLY A 55 -18.34 -0.75 6.09
CA GLY A 55 -16.93 -0.34 6.16
C GLY A 55 -15.96 -1.50 6.41
N VAL A 56 -16.36 -2.72 6.06
CA VAL A 56 -15.50 -3.91 6.12
C VAL A 56 -14.69 -4.00 4.83
N ILE A 57 -13.38 -4.13 4.98
CA ILE A 57 -12.42 -4.32 3.89
C ILE A 57 -12.32 -5.82 3.61
N GLN A 58 -12.32 -6.20 2.34
CA GLN A 58 -12.37 -7.60 1.95
C GLN A 58 -11.05 -8.06 1.34
N ALA A 59 -10.43 -9.07 1.95
CA ALA A 59 -9.27 -9.78 1.41
C ALA A 59 -9.73 -10.91 0.46
N ARG A 60 -8.94 -11.17 -0.59
CA ARG A 60 -9.22 -12.22 -1.58
C ARG A 60 -8.63 -13.58 -1.19
N ASN A 61 -7.53 -13.57 -0.44
CA ASN A 61 -6.84 -14.76 0.03
C ASN A 61 -6.15 -14.48 1.38
N PHE A 62 -5.48 -15.48 1.97
CA PHE A 62 -4.77 -15.29 3.23
C PHE A 62 -3.59 -14.33 3.12
N GLU A 63 -2.86 -14.32 2.00
CA GLU A 63 -1.73 -13.41 1.80
C GLU A 63 -2.18 -11.95 1.85
N GLU A 64 -3.22 -11.59 1.09
CA GLU A 64 -3.85 -10.28 1.16
C GLU A 64 -4.36 -9.95 2.57
N LEU A 65 -4.97 -10.91 3.27
CA LEU A 65 -5.45 -10.68 4.64
C LEU A 65 -4.32 -10.24 5.57
N PHE A 66 -3.20 -10.95 5.56
CA PHE A 66 -2.03 -10.62 6.38
C PHE A 66 -1.35 -9.33 5.91
N ASP A 67 -1.25 -9.12 4.61
CA ASP A 67 -0.61 -7.93 4.06
C ASP A 67 -1.38 -6.66 4.38
N MET A 68 -2.71 -6.69 4.23
CA MET A 68 -3.60 -5.60 4.61
C MET A 68 -3.55 -5.33 6.11
N ALA A 69 -3.60 -6.39 6.93
CA ALA A 69 -3.54 -6.27 8.38
C ALA A 69 -2.22 -5.63 8.85
N LYS A 70 -1.08 -6.03 8.25
CA LYS A 70 0.23 -5.45 8.56
C LYS A 70 0.26 -3.95 8.27
N ALA A 71 -0.20 -3.52 7.08
CA ALA A 71 -0.21 -2.10 6.73
C ALA A 71 -1.14 -1.30 7.64
N LEU A 72 -2.37 -1.77 7.86
CA LEU A 72 -3.35 -1.11 8.74
C LEU A 72 -2.89 -0.99 10.19
N ALA A 73 -2.01 -1.88 10.66
CA ALA A 73 -1.43 -1.82 11.99
C ALA A 73 -0.26 -0.83 12.10
N LEU A 74 0.50 -0.64 11.01
CA LEU A 74 1.75 0.12 11.02
C LEU A 74 1.64 1.55 10.46
N GLN A 75 0.63 1.82 9.64
CA GLN A 75 0.52 3.07 8.87
C GLN A 75 -0.81 3.79 9.11
N PRO A 76 -0.82 5.13 9.00
CA PRO A 76 -2.07 5.89 9.01
C PRO A 76 -2.93 5.55 7.77
N PRO A 77 -4.25 5.76 7.82
CA PRO A 77 -5.08 5.65 6.63
C PRO A 77 -4.64 6.68 5.57
N ALA A 78 -4.77 6.32 4.29
CA ALA A 78 -4.53 7.26 3.21
C ALA A 78 -5.73 8.19 3.02
N GLU A 79 -5.46 9.47 2.72
CA GLU A 79 -6.53 10.45 2.48
C GLU A 79 -7.18 10.28 1.10
N GLY A 80 -6.54 9.58 0.17
CA GLY A 80 -7.04 9.36 -1.17
C GLY A 80 -6.29 8.25 -1.89
N PRO A 81 -6.65 7.97 -3.16
CA PRO A 81 -6.14 6.82 -3.90
C PRO A 81 -4.82 7.08 -4.65
N ARG A 82 -4.25 8.30 -4.58
CA ARG A 82 -3.13 8.71 -5.44
C ARG A 82 -1.80 8.27 -4.85
N VAL A 83 -1.17 7.29 -5.51
CA VAL A 83 0.09 6.66 -5.11
C VAL A 83 1.26 7.28 -5.87
N ALA A 84 2.29 7.72 -5.14
CA ALA A 84 3.58 8.12 -5.71
C ALA A 84 4.62 7.03 -5.47
N MET A 85 5.40 6.69 -6.49
CA MET A 85 6.49 5.72 -6.39
C MET A 85 7.85 6.40 -6.56
N VAL A 86 8.87 5.87 -5.89
CA VAL A 86 10.28 6.24 -6.07
C VAL A 86 11.12 4.96 -6.09
N THR A 87 12.12 4.88 -6.95
CA THR A 87 12.84 3.62 -7.17
C THR A 87 14.27 3.83 -7.65
N ASN A 88 15.16 2.89 -7.33
CA ASN A 88 16.48 2.71 -7.94
C ASN A 88 16.53 1.55 -8.94
N GLY A 89 15.37 0.95 -9.24
CA GLY A 89 15.22 -0.12 -10.23
C GLY A 89 13.77 -0.22 -10.68
N ALA A 90 13.46 0.33 -11.86
CA ALA A 90 12.08 0.56 -12.30
C ALA A 90 11.28 -0.69 -12.70
N GLY A 91 11.92 -1.85 -12.93
CA GLY A 91 11.24 -3.06 -13.43
C GLY A 91 9.98 -3.45 -12.62
N PRO A 92 10.09 -3.65 -11.29
CA PRO A 92 8.93 -3.95 -10.44
C PRO A 92 7.85 -2.85 -10.42
N CYS A 93 8.21 -1.59 -10.68
CA CYS A 93 7.25 -0.48 -10.68
C CYS A 93 6.28 -0.54 -11.87
N VAL A 94 6.64 -1.21 -12.96
CA VAL A 94 5.71 -1.46 -14.08
C VAL A 94 4.57 -2.37 -13.62
N MET A 95 4.89 -3.49 -12.96
CA MET A 95 3.88 -4.38 -12.38
C MET A 95 3.10 -3.70 -11.25
N ALA A 96 3.75 -2.82 -10.49
CA ALA A 96 3.08 -2.02 -9.48
C ALA A 96 2.04 -1.07 -10.10
N ALA A 97 2.37 -0.41 -11.20
CA ALA A 97 1.46 0.49 -11.92
C ALA A 97 0.20 -0.25 -12.40
N ASP A 98 0.37 -1.43 -13.01
CA ASP A 98 -0.76 -2.27 -13.41
C ASP A 98 -1.62 -2.65 -12.21
N ALA A 99 -0.99 -3.17 -11.15
CA ALA A 99 -1.69 -3.58 -9.93
C ALA A 99 -2.43 -2.41 -9.25
N ILE A 100 -1.83 -1.20 -9.22
CA ILE A 100 -2.45 0.02 -8.67
C ILE A 100 -3.76 0.29 -9.39
N VAL A 101 -3.73 0.34 -10.72
CA VAL A 101 -4.91 0.62 -11.54
C VAL A 101 -5.95 -0.49 -11.43
N GLU A 102 -5.54 -1.75 -11.50
CA GLU A 102 -6.44 -2.91 -11.36
C GLU A 102 -7.13 -2.98 -9.98
N ARG A 103 -6.50 -2.44 -8.94
CA ARG A 103 -7.09 -2.35 -7.59
C ARG A 103 -7.96 -1.10 -7.40
N GLY A 104 -8.07 -0.25 -8.43
CA GLY A 104 -8.84 1.00 -8.39
C GLY A 104 -8.14 2.12 -7.63
N LEU A 105 -6.82 2.04 -7.48
CA LEU A 105 -5.97 3.15 -7.04
C LEU A 105 -5.49 3.95 -8.26
N GLU A 106 -4.84 5.08 -8.01
CA GLU A 106 -4.40 6.00 -9.07
C GLU A 106 -2.90 6.27 -8.96
N LEU A 107 -2.21 6.38 -10.09
CA LEU A 107 -0.87 6.96 -10.09
C LEU A 107 -0.98 8.46 -9.88
N ALA A 108 -0.30 8.98 -8.86
CA ALA A 108 -0.24 10.41 -8.60
C ALA A 108 0.39 11.15 -9.79
N SER A 109 -0.21 12.29 -10.14
CA SER A 109 0.31 13.26 -11.11
C SER A 109 0.80 14.48 -10.33
N TYR A 110 2.10 14.73 -10.35
CA TYR A 110 2.71 15.75 -9.50
C TYR A 110 2.44 17.17 -10.01
N GLU A 111 2.45 18.15 -9.11
CA GLU A 111 2.43 19.54 -9.51
C GLU A 111 3.70 19.92 -10.29
N PRO A 112 3.61 20.88 -11.23
CA PRO A 112 4.78 21.34 -11.99
C PRO A 112 5.96 21.74 -11.08
N LYS A 113 5.68 22.40 -9.94
CA LYS A 113 6.69 22.81 -8.95
C LYS A 113 7.46 21.63 -8.36
N THR A 114 6.80 20.49 -8.15
CA THR A 114 7.42 19.27 -7.63
C THR A 114 8.35 18.66 -8.68
N VAL A 115 7.90 18.61 -9.93
CA VAL A 115 8.70 18.13 -11.06
C VAL A 115 9.94 19.02 -11.28
N GLU A 116 9.77 20.34 -11.22
CA GLU A 116 10.85 21.32 -11.33
C GLU A 116 11.87 21.17 -10.19
N PHE A 117 11.41 21.03 -8.95
CA PHE A 117 12.27 20.79 -7.79
C PHE A 117 13.08 19.50 -7.96
N LEU A 118 12.43 18.39 -8.35
CA LEU A 118 13.10 17.11 -8.59
C LEU A 118 14.18 17.23 -9.69
N ARG A 119 13.91 17.95 -10.77
CA ARG A 119 14.89 18.18 -11.86
C ARG A 119 16.09 19.02 -11.42
N ALA A 120 15.89 19.95 -10.48
CA ALA A 120 16.94 20.82 -9.98
C ALA A 120 17.87 20.10 -8.98
N GLU A 121 17.28 19.26 -8.12
CA GLU A 121 18.02 18.63 -7.01
C GLU A 121 18.56 17.24 -7.32
N LEU A 122 17.97 16.53 -8.29
CA LEU A 122 18.44 15.20 -8.69
C LEU A 122 19.35 15.27 -9.92
N PRO A 123 20.24 14.28 -10.10
CA PRO A 123 21.04 14.19 -11.31
C PRO A 123 20.19 14.16 -12.60
N PRO A 124 20.72 14.65 -13.73
CA PRO A 124 19.97 14.82 -14.98
C PRO A 124 19.54 13.49 -15.63
N PHE A 125 20.09 12.36 -15.19
CA PHE A 125 19.71 11.03 -15.65
C PHE A 125 18.53 10.43 -14.85
N CYS A 126 18.13 11.04 -13.74
CA CYS A 126 16.93 10.65 -13.01
C CYS A 126 15.67 11.09 -13.75
N ILE A 127 14.62 10.30 -13.67
CA ILE A 127 13.34 10.57 -14.35
C ILE A 127 12.32 11.01 -13.29
N PRO A 128 11.90 12.28 -13.25
CA PRO A 128 10.94 12.81 -12.27
C PRO A 128 9.48 12.46 -12.65
N GLY A 129 9.23 11.20 -13.00
CA GLY A 129 7.91 10.66 -13.33
C GLY A 129 7.27 9.91 -12.16
N ASN A 130 6.29 9.05 -12.44
CA ASN A 130 5.76 8.11 -11.45
C ASN A 130 5.94 6.67 -11.97
N PRO A 131 7.02 5.98 -11.57
CA PRO A 131 7.91 6.30 -10.44
C PRO A 131 8.92 7.42 -10.73
N VAL A 132 9.39 8.07 -9.66
CA VAL A 132 10.65 8.84 -9.71
C VAL A 132 11.78 7.83 -9.81
N ASP A 133 12.37 7.70 -10.99
CA ASP A 133 13.46 6.75 -11.25
C ASP A 133 14.80 7.41 -10.94
N LEU A 134 15.41 6.99 -9.84
CA LEU A 134 16.72 7.43 -9.35
C LEU A 134 17.86 6.63 -9.97
N THR A 135 17.56 5.62 -10.80
CA THR A 135 18.50 4.69 -11.44
C THR A 135 19.28 3.82 -10.45
N GLY A 136 20.06 2.86 -10.97
CA GLY A 136 20.80 1.89 -10.14
C GLY A 136 21.86 2.50 -9.22
N SER A 137 22.32 3.72 -9.48
CA SER A 137 23.31 4.43 -8.67
C SER A 137 22.71 5.31 -7.56
N ALA A 138 21.42 5.14 -7.26
CA ALA A 138 20.74 5.94 -6.24
C ALA A 138 21.40 5.82 -4.85
N THR A 139 21.52 6.96 -4.18
CA THR A 139 22.00 7.15 -2.81
C THR A 139 20.84 7.38 -1.84
N SER A 140 21.09 7.22 -0.54
CA SER A 140 20.11 7.55 0.51
C SER A 140 19.65 9.01 0.45
N ARG A 141 20.56 9.93 0.06
CA ARG A 141 20.26 11.36 -0.13
C ARG A 141 19.28 11.59 -1.30
N GLU A 142 19.48 10.93 -2.43
CA GLU A 142 18.58 11.08 -3.59
C GLU A 142 17.18 10.54 -3.28
N TYR A 143 17.09 9.42 -2.54
CA TYR A 143 15.83 8.95 -2.00
C TYR A 143 15.19 9.97 -1.03
N GLU A 144 15.96 10.56 -0.13
CA GLU A 144 15.46 11.59 0.79
C GLU A 144 14.84 12.78 0.04
N VAL A 145 15.58 13.33 -0.93
CA VAL A 145 15.13 14.44 -1.77
C VAL A 145 13.82 14.09 -2.49
N ALA A 146 13.77 12.94 -3.14
CA ALA A 146 12.60 12.50 -3.88
C ALA A 146 11.40 12.26 -2.96
N MET A 147 11.57 11.49 -1.88
CA MET A 147 10.47 11.17 -0.96
C MET A 147 9.90 12.42 -0.30
N ARG A 148 10.76 13.38 0.09
CA ARG A 148 10.30 14.66 0.63
C ARG A 148 9.41 15.41 -0.36
N ALA A 149 9.89 15.59 -1.59
CA ALA A 149 9.15 16.30 -2.63
C ALA A 149 7.79 15.64 -2.91
N LEU A 150 7.75 14.31 -2.98
CA LEU A 150 6.52 13.54 -3.19
C LEU A 150 5.56 13.64 -1.99
N LEU A 151 6.06 13.59 -0.76
CA LEU A 151 5.23 13.69 0.44
C LEU A 151 4.67 15.11 0.65
N GLU A 152 5.36 16.13 0.17
CA GLU A 152 4.89 17.53 0.21
C GLU A 152 3.89 17.87 -0.90
N ASP A 153 3.89 17.09 -2.00
CA ASP A 153 2.98 17.31 -3.12
C ASP A 153 1.51 17.05 -2.73
N PRO A 154 0.58 18.00 -2.94
CA PRO A 154 -0.83 17.83 -2.57
C PRO A 154 -1.57 16.78 -3.40
N ASN A 155 -0.98 16.33 -4.51
CA ASN A 155 -1.50 15.28 -5.38
C ASN A 155 -1.05 13.87 -5.01
N VAL A 156 -0.33 13.72 -3.89
CA VAL A 156 0.12 12.43 -3.37
C VAL A 156 -0.60 12.12 -2.07
N ASP A 157 -1.26 10.98 -1.98
CA ASP A 157 -1.96 10.51 -0.78
C ASP A 157 -1.22 9.37 -0.06
N LEU A 158 -0.39 8.62 -0.79
CA LEU A 158 0.40 7.50 -0.30
C LEU A 158 1.74 7.43 -1.05
N LEU A 159 2.82 7.18 -0.32
CA LEU A 159 4.16 6.97 -0.90
C LEU A 159 4.49 5.47 -0.93
N MET A 160 5.03 5.01 -2.05
CA MET A 160 5.44 3.62 -2.25
C MET A 160 6.89 3.52 -2.75
N PRO A 161 7.89 3.52 -1.84
CA PRO A 161 9.30 3.36 -2.22
C PRO A 161 9.60 1.92 -2.64
N PHE A 162 10.29 1.78 -3.76
CA PHE A 162 10.85 0.51 -4.25
C PHE A 162 12.35 0.49 -4.03
N PHE A 163 12.86 -0.62 -3.49
CA PHE A 163 14.27 -0.79 -3.21
C PHE A 163 14.84 -2.03 -3.87
N VAL A 164 15.91 -1.82 -4.62
CA VAL A 164 16.98 -2.80 -4.82
C VAL A 164 18.06 -2.49 -3.79
N PHE A 165 17.96 -3.12 -2.61
CA PHE A 165 18.96 -2.94 -1.55
C PHE A 165 20.33 -3.45 -2.00
N GLN A 166 21.33 -2.59 -1.87
CA GLN A 166 22.73 -2.83 -2.22
C GLN A 166 23.65 -2.35 -1.08
N ASP A 167 24.95 -2.61 -1.17
CA ASP A 167 25.93 -2.17 -0.16
C ASP A 167 26.38 -0.72 -0.43
N THR A 168 26.64 -0.40 -1.69
CA THR A 168 26.90 0.96 -2.19
C THR A 168 26.28 1.10 -3.58
N PRO A 169 25.79 2.29 -4.00
CA PRO A 169 25.79 3.56 -3.26
C PRO A 169 24.58 3.78 -2.32
N LEU A 170 23.60 2.88 -2.30
CA LEU A 170 22.48 2.92 -1.36
C LEU A 170 22.90 2.27 -0.03
N ASP A 171 23.50 3.07 0.85
CA ASP A 171 23.95 2.61 2.16
C ASP A 171 22.76 2.30 3.11
N GLU A 172 23.07 1.79 4.30
CA GLU A 172 22.07 1.46 5.31
C GLU A 172 21.38 2.69 5.94
N HIS A 173 21.84 3.92 5.65
CA HIS A 173 21.20 5.15 6.16
C HIS A 173 19.80 5.35 5.56
N ILE A 174 19.49 4.72 4.42
CA ILE A 174 18.15 4.72 3.82
C ILE A 174 17.06 4.30 4.82
N ILE A 175 17.40 3.44 5.79
CA ILE A 175 16.47 2.97 6.81
C ILE A 175 15.99 4.14 7.69
N ASP A 176 16.93 4.98 8.12
CA ASP A 176 16.64 6.16 8.94
C ASP A 176 15.88 7.20 8.12
N VAL A 177 16.30 7.43 6.87
CA VAL A 177 15.64 8.36 5.95
C VAL A 177 14.16 8.01 5.79
N VAL A 178 13.83 6.75 5.50
CA VAL A 178 12.43 6.31 5.34
C VAL A 178 11.65 6.43 6.65
N ALA A 179 12.27 6.15 7.80
CA ALA A 179 11.62 6.30 9.09
C ALA A 179 11.29 7.77 9.41
N GLU A 180 12.20 8.70 9.09
CA GLU A 180 11.97 10.14 9.26
C GLU A 180 10.83 10.67 8.39
N MET A 181 10.66 10.13 7.19
CA MET A 181 9.56 10.52 6.28
C MET A 181 8.16 10.28 6.87
N ARG A 182 8.01 9.44 7.90
CA ARG A 182 6.73 9.23 8.58
C ARG A 182 6.18 10.51 9.21
N ARG A 183 7.03 11.51 9.49
CA ARG A 183 6.61 12.82 10.04
C ARG A 183 5.64 13.59 9.13
N TYR A 184 5.58 13.26 7.84
CA TYR A 184 4.68 13.89 6.87
C TYR A 184 3.22 13.41 7.00
N GLY A 185 2.96 12.37 7.80
CA GLY A 185 1.60 11.91 8.12
C GLY A 185 0.88 11.15 7.00
N LYS A 186 1.45 11.09 5.78
CA LYS A 186 0.96 10.23 4.69
C LYS A 186 1.52 8.81 4.85
N PRO A 187 0.74 7.77 4.54
CA PRO A 187 1.21 6.39 4.63
C PRO A 187 2.37 6.11 3.67
N ILE A 188 3.29 5.27 4.14
CA ILE A 188 4.45 4.77 3.40
C ILE A 188 4.37 3.24 3.35
N VAL A 189 4.39 2.66 2.16
CA VAL A 189 4.40 1.21 1.92
C VAL A 189 5.58 0.85 1.04
N CYS A 190 6.56 0.12 1.55
CA CYS A 190 7.76 -0.20 0.78
C CYS A 190 7.64 -1.52 0.04
N CYS A 191 8.29 -1.63 -1.11
CA CYS A 191 8.47 -2.88 -1.85
C CYS A 191 9.96 -3.17 -2.06
N ALA A 192 10.42 -4.34 -1.65
CA ALA A 192 11.81 -4.75 -1.81
C ALA A 192 11.91 -6.27 -1.99
N ALA A 193 12.28 -6.70 -3.19
CA ALA A 193 12.58 -8.09 -3.49
C ALA A 193 14.07 -8.37 -3.29
N GLY A 194 14.43 -9.55 -2.79
CA GLY A 194 15.83 -9.98 -2.79
C GLY A 194 16.21 -11.03 -1.77
N GLY A 195 17.51 -11.23 -1.66
CA GLY A 195 18.15 -12.24 -0.82
C GLY A 195 18.17 -11.90 0.68
N PRO A 196 19.03 -12.58 1.47
CA PRO A 196 19.16 -12.36 2.90
C PRO A 196 19.43 -10.90 3.29
N TYR A 197 20.20 -10.16 2.48
CA TYR A 197 20.50 -8.75 2.70
C TYR A 197 19.23 -7.88 2.67
N THR A 198 18.46 -7.94 1.57
CA THR A 198 17.16 -7.26 1.44
C THR A 198 16.21 -7.61 2.58
N ARG A 199 16.11 -8.89 2.96
CA ARG A 199 15.25 -9.32 4.07
C ARG A 199 15.68 -8.73 5.43
N ARG A 200 16.97 -8.52 5.65
CA ARG A 200 17.46 -7.86 6.87
C ARG A 200 17.09 -6.38 6.88
N GLN A 201 17.27 -5.67 5.78
CA GLN A 201 16.88 -4.26 5.67
C GLN A 201 15.36 -4.09 5.78
N ALA A 202 14.59 -4.97 5.15
CA ALA A 202 13.14 -4.98 5.25
C ALA A 202 12.67 -5.10 6.70
N ARG A 203 13.25 -6.01 7.48
CA ARG A 203 12.93 -6.15 8.91
C ARG A 203 13.24 -4.88 9.71
N ARG A 204 14.37 -4.23 9.45
CA ARG A 204 14.72 -2.96 10.12
C ARG A 204 13.70 -1.86 9.85
N LEU A 205 13.19 -1.75 8.63
CA LEU A 205 12.10 -0.83 8.30
C LEU A 205 10.80 -1.21 9.02
N GLU A 206 10.47 -2.50 9.06
CA GLU A 206 9.27 -3.00 9.74
C GLU A 206 9.32 -2.74 11.25
N ASP A 207 10.48 -2.91 11.89
CA ASP A 207 10.71 -2.60 13.31
C ASP A 207 10.52 -1.09 13.60
N LEU A 208 10.75 -0.23 12.62
CA LEU A 208 10.48 1.23 12.68
C LEU A 208 9.06 1.61 12.25
N GLY A 209 8.21 0.61 12.01
CA GLY A 209 6.80 0.78 11.68
C GLY A 209 6.52 1.08 10.20
N VAL A 210 7.45 0.77 9.28
CA VAL A 210 7.24 0.91 7.84
C VAL A 210 7.10 -0.48 7.21
N PRO A 211 5.91 -0.86 6.71
CA PRO A 211 5.70 -2.18 6.16
C PRO A 211 6.45 -2.37 4.84
N VAL A 212 7.14 -3.51 4.70
CA VAL A 212 7.87 -3.86 3.48
C VAL A 212 7.30 -5.14 2.87
N TYR A 213 7.10 -5.16 1.55
CA TYR A 213 6.55 -6.32 0.85
C TYR A 213 7.52 -6.82 -0.23
N PRO A 214 7.58 -8.14 -0.47
CA PRO A 214 8.58 -8.72 -1.35
C PRO A 214 8.23 -8.59 -2.84
N ILE A 215 6.97 -8.32 -3.18
CA ILE A 215 6.49 -8.18 -4.56
C ILE A 215 5.46 -7.03 -4.68
N PRO A 216 5.34 -6.40 -5.87
CA PRO A 216 4.49 -5.23 -6.08
C PRO A 216 3.02 -5.45 -5.71
N GLU A 217 2.42 -6.58 -6.11
CA GLU A 217 1.00 -6.87 -5.93
C GLU A 217 0.61 -6.91 -4.45
N ARG A 218 1.52 -7.41 -3.60
CA ARG A 218 1.36 -7.44 -2.15
C ARG A 218 1.44 -6.05 -1.54
N ALA A 219 2.41 -5.23 -1.99
CA ALA A 219 2.51 -3.83 -1.59
C ALA A 219 1.23 -3.04 -1.98
N VAL A 220 0.69 -3.31 -3.17
CA VAL A 220 -0.54 -2.67 -3.65
C VAL A 220 -1.78 -3.15 -2.89
N ALA A 221 -1.89 -4.44 -2.55
CA ALA A 221 -2.97 -4.94 -1.71
C ALA A 221 -2.98 -4.26 -0.33
N ALA A 222 -1.79 -4.05 0.24
CA ALA A 222 -1.60 -3.29 1.48
C ALA A 222 -1.99 -1.81 1.32
N ALA A 223 -1.53 -1.13 0.27
CA ALA A 223 -1.90 0.26 -0.04
C ALA A 223 -3.42 0.40 -0.21
N TYR A 224 -4.07 -0.53 -0.91
CA TYR A 224 -5.51 -0.56 -1.07
C TYR A 224 -6.26 -0.58 0.26
N ALA A 225 -5.79 -1.35 1.25
CA ALA A 225 -6.42 -1.37 2.56
C ALA A 225 -6.32 -0.01 3.28
N LEU A 226 -5.18 0.68 3.17
CA LEU A 226 -5.01 2.02 3.76
C LEU A 226 -5.95 3.05 3.13
N VAL A 227 -6.11 3.01 1.80
CA VAL A 227 -7.05 3.87 1.05
C VAL A 227 -8.50 3.51 1.38
N ALA A 228 -8.84 2.23 1.35
CA ALA A 228 -10.19 1.77 1.70
C ALA A 228 -10.56 2.18 3.12
N TYR A 229 -9.61 2.08 4.07
CA TYR A 229 -9.85 2.51 5.45
C TYR A 229 -10.00 4.01 5.59
N GLY A 230 -9.19 4.82 4.88
CA GLY A 230 -9.38 6.26 4.83
C GLY A 230 -10.76 6.67 4.32
N GLN A 231 -11.24 6.03 3.26
CA GLN A 231 -12.60 6.22 2.76
C GLN A 231 -13.67 5.81 3.79
N VAL A 232 -13.45 4.73 4.53
CA VAL A 232 -14.35 4.33 5.62
C VAL A 232 -14.42 5.43 6.66
N ARG A 233 -13.28 5.94 7.17
CA ARG A 233 -13.27 7.01 8.18
C ARG A 233 -13.97 8.28 7.71
N LYS A 234 -13.78 8.68 6.45
CA LYS A 234 -14.44 9.86 5.86
C LYS A 234 -15.96 9.77 5.78
N ARG A 235 -16.54 8.57 5.72
CA ARG A 235 -18.01 8.40 5.72
C ARG A 235 -18.66 8.64 7.08
N TYR A 236 -17.89 8.65 8.15
CA TYR A 236 -18.38 8.80 9.53
C TYR A 236 -17.87 10.08 10.21
N THR A 237 -17.18 10.94 9.46
CA THR A 237 -16.73 12.27 9.90
C THR A 237 -17.60 13.31 9.23
#